data_AF-A0A6B0CVJ2-F1
#
_entry.id   AF-A0A6B0CVJ2-F1
#
_cell.length_a   1.000
_cell.length_b   1.000
_cell.length_c   1.000
_cell.angle_alpha   90.00
_cell.angle_beta   90.00
_cell.angle_gamma   90.00
#
_symmetry.space_group_name_H-M   'P 1'
#
loop_
_entity.id
_entity.type
_entity.pdbx_description
1 polymer ?
#
loop_
_entity_poly.entity_id
_entity_poly.type
_entity_poly.pdbx_seq_one_letter_code
_entity_poly.pdbx_strand_id
1 'polypeptide(L)'
;MKDISKIVADVESTLAPYFKEIEETAYINQEKVLNAFHHVKATESDLQGSTGYGYDDFGRDHLEEIYAQAFKAEDAIVRPQIISGTHAITIALQSLLKHGDELIYITG
;
A
#
# COMPACT_ATOMS: atom_id res chain seq x y z
N MET A 1 -7.71 44.19 -2.22
CA MET A 1 -7.48 42.73 -2.08
C MET A 1 -6.75 42.28 -3.33
N LYS A 2 -5.61 41.58 -3.20
CA LYS A 2 -5.07 40.85 -4.37
C LYS A 2 -6.16 39.87 -4.81
N ASP A 3 -6.43 39.83 -6.10
CA ASP A 3 -7.39 38.92 -6.68
C ASP A 3 -6.85 37.48 -6.48
N ILE A 4 -7.46 36.74 -5.56
CA ILE A 4 -7.06 35.37 -5.20
C ILE A 4 -6.99 34.49 -6.44
N SER A 5 -7.87 34.72 -7.42
CA SER A 5 -7.93 33.97 -8.67
C SER A 5 -6.63 34.07 -9.47
N LYS A 6 -5.99 35.25 -9.48
CA LYS A 6 -4.67 35.43 -10.13
C LYS A 6 -3.57 34.65 -9.42
N ILE A 7 -3.57 34.67 -8.09
CA ILE A 7 -2.57 33.95 -7.30
C ILE A 7 -2.69 32.44 -7.55
N VAL A 8 -3.91 31.91 -7.60
CA VAL A 8 -4.15 30.50 -7.92
C VAL A 8 -3.61 30.14 -9.30
N ALA A 9 -3.95 30.92 -10.34
CA ALA A 9 -3.48 30.64 -11.70
C ALA A 9 -1.94 30.69 -11.83
N ASP A 10 -1.29 31.66 -11.18
CA ASP A 10 0.17 31.79 -11.17
C ASP A 10 0.84 30.58 -10.48
N VAL A 11 0.26 30.13 -9.36
CA VAL A 11 0.75 28.95 -8.62
C VAL A 11 0.51 27.67 -9.40
N GLU A 12 -0.66 27.48 -9.99
CA GLU A 12 -0.96 26.32 -10.85
C GLU A 12 0.02 26.23 -12.03
N SER A 13 0.28 27.35 -12.70
CA SER A 13 1.27 27.40 -13.78
C SER A 13 2.68 27.07 -13.30
N THR A 14 3.03 27.46 -12.06
CA THR A 14 4.33 27.15 -11.45
C THR A 14 4.44 25.67 -11.08
N LEU A 15 3.34 25.06 -10.64
CA LEU A 15 3.28 23.67 -10.19
C LEU A 15 3.06 22.65 -11.31
N ALA A 16 2.58 23.09 -12.48
CA ALA A 16 2.33 22.25 -13.65
C ALA A 16 3.41 21.19 -13.97
N PRO A 17 4.73 21.51 -13.99
CA PRO A 17 5.76 20.49 -14.24
C PRO A 17 5.82 19.41 -13.16
N TYR A 18 5.58 19.74 -11.89
CA TYR A 18 5.58 18.77 -10.78
C TYR A 18 4.35 17.88 -10.82
N PHE A 19 3.18 18.44 -11.16
CA PHE A 19 1.98 17.63 -11.35
C PHE A 19 2.14 16.65 -12.50
N LYS A 20 2.79 17.05 -13.59
CA LYS A 20 3.10 16.14 -14.69
C LYS A 20 3.98 14.95 -14.24
N GLU A 21 5.01 15.19 -13.45
CA GLU A 21 5.87 14.13 -12.90
C GLU A 21 5.10 13.19 -11.95
N ILE A 22 4.23 13.75 -11.11
CA ILE A 22 3.35 12.99 -10.22
C ILE A 22 2.38 12.12 -11.03
N GLU A 23 1.80 12.65 -12.10
CA GLU A 23 0.91 11.91 -13.01
C GLU A 23 1.62 10.75 -13.70
N GLU A 24 2.84 10.96 -14.20
CA GLU A 24 3.66 9.90 -14.79
C GLU A 24 3.96 8.80 -13.76
N THR A 25 4.29 9.18 -12.52
CA THR A 25 4.50 8.22 -11.42
C THR A 25 3.23 7.47 -11.05
N ALA A 26 2.09 8.17 -11.02
CA ALA A 26 0.79 7.57 -10.74
C ALA A 26 0.41 6.55 -11.83
N TYR A 27 0.66 6.87 -13.10
CA TYR A 27 0.41 5.98 -14.23
C TYR A 27 1.20 4.66 -14.12
N ILE A 28 2.51 4.76 -13.83
CA ILE A 28 3.37 3.57 -13.64
C ILE A 28 2.88 2.73 -12.45
N ASN A 29 2.51 3.36 -11.35
CA ASN A 29 2.02 2.64 -10.17
C ASN A 29 0.63 2.02 -10.40
N GLN A 30 -0.23 2.66 -11.19
CA GLN A 30 -1.52 2.11 -11.58
C GLN A 30 -1.33 0.83 -12.41
N GLU A 31 -0.44 0.85 -13.40
CA GLU A 31 -0.09 -0.33 -14.19
C GLU A 31 0.47 -1.46 -13.31
N LYS A 32 1.39 -1.13 -12.38
CA LYS A 32 1.97 -2.08 -11.42
C LYS A 32 0.89 -2.80 -10.60
N VAL A 33 -0.06 -2.05 -10.04
CA VAL A 33 -1.16 -2.64 -9.24
C VAL A 33 -2.09 -3.45 -10.12
N LEU A 34 -2.47 -2.94 -11.30
CA LEU A 34 -3.34 -3.67 -12.23
C LEU A 34 -2.73 -5.02 -12.66
N ASN A 35 -1.42 -5.03 -12.93
CA ASN A 35 -0.70 -6.26 -13.27
C ASN A 35 -0.68 -7.27 -12.11
N ALA A 36 -0.58 -6.82 -10.86
CA ALA A 36 -0.70 -7.70 -9.69
C ALA A 36 -2.09 -8.35 -9.59
N PHE A 37 -3.16 -7.58 -9.81
CA PHE A 37 -4.53 -8.12 -9.86
C PHE A 37 -4.71 -9.15 -10.99
N HIS A 38 -4.17 -8.88 -12.18
CA HIS A 38 -4.22 -9.82 -13.31
C HIS A 38 -3.40 -11.09 -13.04
N HIS A 39 -2.25 -10.99 -12.39
CA HIS A 39 -1.39 -12.12 -12.05
C HIS A 39 -2.11 -13.14 -11.16
N VAL A 40 -2.72 -12.64 -10.09
CA VAL A 40 -3.48 -13.45 -9.11
C VAL A 40 -4.85 -13.86 -9.64
N LYS A 41 -5.26 -13.31 -10.80
CA LYS A 41 -6.56 -13.56 -11.44
C LYS A 41 -7.73 -13.23 -10.51
N ALA A 42 -7.63 -12.08 -9.84
CA ALA A 42 -8.65 -11.60 -8.92
C ALA A 42 -10.03 -11.54 -9.60
N THR A 43 -11.05 -11.99 -8.86
CA THR A 43 -12.43 -12.11 -9.30
C THR A 43 -13.39 -11.46 -8.29
N GLU A 44 -14.66 -11.35 -8.65
CA GLU A 44 -15.71 -10.91 -7.73
C GLU A 44 -15.85 -11.85 -6.51
N SER A 45 -15.56 -13.14 -6.67
CA SER A 45 -15.65 -14.13 -5.59
C SER A 45 -14.71 -13.83 -4.42
N ASP A 46 -13.57 -13.21 -4.71
CA ASP A 46 -12.58 -12.78 -3.72
C ASP A 46 -13.11 -11.67 -2.78
N LEU A 47 -14.25 -11.05 -3.12
CA LEU A 47 -14.86 -9.96 -2.35
C LEU A 47 -15.90 -10.45 -1.33
N GLN A 48 -16.22 -11.76 -1.30
CA GLN A 48 -17.29 -12.29 -0.44
C GLN A 48 -16.88 -12.36 1.05
N GLY A 49 -15.58 -12.54 1.32
CA GLY A 49 -15.04 -12.73 2.66
C GLY A 49 -15.50 -14.03 3.34
N SER A 50 -14.98 -14.25 4.56
CA SER A 50 -15.32 -15.42 5.38
C SER A 50 -15.89 -15.03 6.75
N THR A 51 -16.47 -16.01 7.45
CA THR A 51 -16.97 -15.85 8.82
C THR A 51 -16.39 -16.93 9.75
N GLY A 52 -16.57 -16.76 11.07
CA GLY A 52 -16.05 -17.70 12.05
C GLY A 52 -14.52 -17.70 12.10
N TYR A 53 -13.90 -18.88 11.95
CA TYR A 53 -12.44 -19.01 11.99
C TYR A 53 -11.74 -18.45 10.75
N GLY A 54 -12.45 -18.35 9.61
CA GLY A 54 -11.86 -17.87 8.35
C GLY A 54 -10.80 -18.80 7.76
N TYR A 55 -10.96 -20.13 7.90
CA TYR A 55 -10.13 -21.08 7.16
C TYR A 55 -10.47 -21.05 5.67
N ASP A 56 -9.46 -21.27 4.84
CA ASP A 56 -9.56 -21.34 3.38
C ASP A 56 -10.24 -20.11 2.74
N ASP A 57 -9.97 -18.92 3.30
CA ASP A 57 -10.44 -17.65 2.74
C ASP A 57 -9.54 -17.20 1.57
N PHE A 58 -9.90 -17.66 0.37
CA PHE A 58 -9.17 -17.35 -0.86
C PHE A 58 -9.10 -15.86 -1.16
N GLY A 59 -10.15 -15.09 -0.90
CA GLY A 59 -10.15 -13.66 -1.20
C GLY A 59 -9.16 -12.90 -0.33
N ARG A 60 -9.09 -13.28 0.94
CA ARG A 60 -8.13 -12.81 1.93
C ARG A 60 -6.70 -13.15 1.50
N ASP A 61 -6.45 -14.38 1.03
CA ASP A 61 -5.12 -14.84 0.63
C ASP A 61 -4.68 -14.25 -0.73
N HIS A 62 -5.59 -14.10 -1.69
CA HIS A 62 -5.33 -13.37 -2.95
C HIS A 62 -5.01 -11.89 -2.71
N LEU A 63 -5.66 -11.24 -1.75
CA LEU A 63 -5.33 -9.85 -1.40
C LEU A 63 -3.88 -9.72 -0.91
N GLU A 64 -3.42 -10.67 -0.09
CA GLU A 64 -2.03 -10.72 0.36
C GLU A 64 -1.07 -10.94 -0.80
N GLU A 65 -1.38 -11.87 -1.70
CA GLU A 65 -0.56 -12.11 -2.90
C GLU A 65 -0.48 -10.87 -3.80
N ILE A 66 -1.59 -10.15 -4.01
CA ILE A 66 -1.60 -8.89 -4.77
C ILE A 66 -0.65 -7.86 -4.13
N TYR A 67 -0.66 -7.73 -2.80
CA TYR A 67 0.28 -6.84 -2.11
C TYR A 67 1.72 -7.31 -2.27
N ALA A 68 2.01 -8.60 -2.08
CA ALA A 68 3.35 -9.15 -2.27
C ALA A 68 3.88 -8.86 -3.69
N GLN A 69 3.06 -9.09 -4.72
CA GLN A 69 3.38 -8.79 -6.12
C GLN A 69 3.62 -7.29 -6.36
N ALA A 70 2.74 -6.42 -5.86
CA ALA A 70 2.85 -4.97 -6.05
C ALA A 70 4.06 -4.36 -5.34
N PHE A 71 4.44 -4.90 -4.18
CA PHE A 71 5.60 -4.47 -3.40
C PHE A 71 6.89 -5.22 -3.74
N LYS A 72 6.82 -6.25 -4.61
CA LYS A 72 7.95 -7.11 -5.00
C LYS A 72 8.57 -7.84 -3.80
N ALA A 73 7.74 -8.30 -2.88
CA ALA A 73 8.12 -9.14 -1.76
C ALA A 73 7.76 -10.60 -2.03
N GLU A 74 8.37 -11.52 -1.28
CA GLU A 74 8.05 -12.94 -1.36
C GLU A 74 6.67 -13.25 -0.75
N ASP A 75 6.25 -12.46 0.23
CA ASP A 75 4.99 -12.63 0.96
C ASP A 75 4.50 -11.28 1.53
N ALA A 76 3.23 -11.19 1.92
CA ALA A 76 2.65 -10.03 2.59
C ALA A 76 1.56 -10.45 3.58
N ILE A 77 1.39 -9.65 4.64
CA ILE A 77 0.28 -9.81 5.58
C ILE A 77 -0.61 -8.57 5.59
N VAL A 78 -1.84 -8.70 5.10
CA VAL A 78 -2.78 -7.58 4.91
C VAL A 78 -4.16 -7.99 5.38
N ARG A 79 -4.43 -7.67 6.65
CA ARG A 79 -5.56 -8.22 7.38
C ARG A 79 -6.21 -7.14 8.26
N PRO A 80 -7.55 -7.10 8.41
CA PRO A 80 -8.23 -6.16 9.30
C PRO A 80 -7.85 -6.34 10.79
N GLN A 81 -7.29 -7.50 11.16
CA GLN A 81 -6.72 -7.77 12.48
C GLN A 81 -5.52 -6.86 12.78
N ILE A 82 -4.82 -6.35 11.76
CA ILE A 82 -3.76 -5.35 11.89
C ILE A 82 -4.38 -3.96 11.88
N ILE A 83 -4.82 -3.51 13.06
CA ILE A 83 -5.66 -2.32 13.21
C ILE A 83 -5.01 -0.96 12.87
N SER A 84 -3.68 -0.88 12.70
CA SER A 84 -2.99 0.38 12.36
C SER A 84 -1.57 0.14 11.82
N GLY A 85 -0.97 1.19 11.24
CA GLY A 85 0.44 1.18 10.83
C GLY A 85 1.41 0.94 11.99
N THR A 86 1.16 1.55 13.16
CA THR A 86 1.96 1.30 14.37
C THR A 86 1.85 -0.15 14.83
N HIS A 87 0.66 -0.74 14.73
CA HIS A 87 0.48 -2.16 15.04
C HIS A 87 1.26 -3.06 14.07
N ALA A 88 1.22 -2.78 12.76
CA ALA A 88 2.00 -3.52 11.76
C ALA A 88 3.51 -3.49 12.04
N ILE A 89 4.07 -2.30 12.33
CA ILE A 89 5.49 -2.14 12.68
C ILE A 89 5.82 -2.92 13.96
N THR A 90 4.95 -2.85 14.97
CA THR A 90 5.15 -3.56 16.24
C THR A 90 5.18 -5.08 16.02
N ILE A 91 4.26 -5.62 15.23
CA ILE A 91 4.25 -7.05 14.86
C ILE A 91 5.57 -7.43 14.18
N ALA A 92 6.01 -6.66 13.19
CA ALA A 92 7.25 -6.95 12.45
C ALA A 92 8.48 -6.95 13.34
N LEU A 93 8.58 -6.02 14.30
CA LEU A 93 9.69 -5.96 15.24
C LEU A 93 9.65 -7.12 16.24
N GLN A 94 8.49 -7.38 16.84
CA GLN A 94 8.33 -8.40 17.87
C GLN A 94 8.40 -9.83 17.33
N SER A 95 8.10 -10.04 16.04
CA SER A 95 8.22 -11.35 15.40
C SER A 95 9.66 -11.70 15.03
N LEU A 96 10.50 -10.69 14.78
CA LEU A 96 11.89 -10.86 14.35
C LEU A 96 12.91 -10.76 15.49
N LEU A 97 12.66 -9.91 16.49
CA LEU A 97 13.58 -9.69 17.61
C LEU A 97 13.35 -10.70 18.74
N LYS A 98 14.44 -11.22 19.30
CA LYS A 98 14.46 -12.12 20.46
C LYS A 98 15.14 -11.47 21.65
N HIS A 99 15.04 -12.13 22.81
CA HIS A 99 15.75 -11.69 24.01
C HIS A 99 17.26 -11.61 23.75
N GLY A 100 17.84 -10.43 23.97
CA GLY A 100 19.27 -10.16 23.74
C GLY A 100 19.58 -9.55 22.37
N ASP A 101 18.63 -9.50 21.44
CA ASP A 101 18.81 -8.78 20.17
C ASP A 101 18.71 -7.26 20.38
N GLU A 102 19.38 -6.51 19.50
CA GLU A 102 19.37 -5.04 19.50
C GLU A 102 18.76 -4.50 18.19
N LEU A 103 18.00 -3.41 18.30
CA LEU A 103 17.41 -2.68 17.18
C LEU A 103 18.09 -1.32 17.06
N ILE A 104 18.59 -0.99 15.87
CA ILE A 104 19.22 0.31 15.59
C ILE A 104 18.40 1.07 14.54
N TYR A 105 17.91 2.25 14.90
CA TYR A 105 17.33 3.21 13.97
C TYR A 105 18.41 4.19 13.47
N ILE A 106 18.56 4.32 12.15
CA ILE A 106 19.62 5.15 11.52
C ILE A 106 19.11 6.37 10.75
N THR A 107 17.80 6.58 10.68
CA THR A 107 17.15 7.60 9.86
C THR A 107 16.46 8.68 10.70
N GLY A 108 17.08 9.06 11.83
CA GLY A 108 16.57 10.12 12.71
C GLY A 108 16.49 11.48 12.03
#